data_AF-A0A139SUP0-F1
#
_entry.id   AF-A0A139SUP0-F1
#
_cell.length_a   1.000
_cell.length_b   1.000
_cell.length_c   1.000
_cell.angle_alpha   90.00
_cell.angle_beta   90.00
_cell.angle_gamma   90.00
#
_symmetry.space_group_name_H-M   'P 1'
#
loop_
_entity.id
_entity.type
_entity.pdbx_description
1 polymer ?
#
loop_
_entity_poly.entity_id
_entity_poly.type
_entity_poly.pdbx_seq_one_letter_code
_entity_poly.pdbx_strand_id
1 'polypeptide(L)'
;MTPFWSLYVSLLSIGTLIGLTWLLFATRRGQRADADNNIVGHSFDGIEEYDNPLPKWWFMLFVGTIVFTVGYLILYPGLGNWKGLFPGYQSGEQFTDGQKGWTGVHEWEKEMARADARFGPIFAKFAAMPIEEVAKDPQALKMGGRLFASNCAICHGSDAKGAYGFPDLTDEVWRWGGTPQDIKASIMNGRHGVMAPWGDAIGEAGVRNVAAYVLSELAKRPLPADAKADLAAGKQTFATICVACHGPEGKGMAALGAPDLTRPDAFIYGTSYAQIQHTVRHGRQNQMPAQAELQGNDKVHLLAAYVYSLSHKGEGQTP
;
A
#
# COMPACT_ATOMS: atom_id res chain seq x y z
N MET A 1 -16.40 -8.62 27.68
CA MET A 1 -15.72 -9.12 28.89
C MET A 1 -16.76 -9.76 29.81
N THR A 2 -16.42 -10.80 30.59
CA THR A 2 -17.39 -11.40 31.52
C THR A 2 -17.79 -10.39 32.61
N PRO A 3 -18.97 -10.52 33.24
CA PRO A 3 -19.40 -9.61 34.30
C PRO A 3 -18.40 -9.50 35.45
N PHE A 4 -17.77 -10.63 35.82
CA PHE A 4 -16.72 -10.67 36.85
C PHE A 4 -15.56 -9.73 36.51
N TRP A 5 -14.96 -9.89 35.33
CA TRP A 5 -13.81 -9.07 34.92
C TRP A 5 -14.21 -7.61 34.71
N SER A 6 -15.44 -7.36 34.24
CA SER A 6 -15.96 -6.00 34.14
C SER A 6 -16.04 -5.33 35.50
N LEU A 7 -16.58 -6.03 36.51
CA LEU A 7 -16.68 -5.50 37.86
C LEU A 7 -15.29 -5.30 38.48
N TYR A 8 -14.39 -6.26 38.30
CA TYR A 8 -13.01 -6.19 38.78
C TYR A 8 -12.29 -4.93 38.28
N VAL A 9 -12.33 -4.67 36.96
CA VAL A 9 -11.69 -3.47 36.37
C VAL A 9 -12.36 -2.20 36.87
N SER A 10 -13.69 -2.15 36.90
CA SER A 10 -14.42 -0.96 37.34
C SER A 10 -14.13 -0.62 38.80
N LEU A 11 -14.15 -1.60 39.71
CA LEU A 11 -13.90 -1.40 41.13
C LEU A 11 -12.47 -0.94 41.41
N LEU A 12 -11.47 -1.54 40.75
CA LEU A 12 -10.08 -1.13 40.94
C LEU A 12 -9.81 0.27 40.39
N SER A 13 -10.32 0.61 39.21
CA SER A 13 -10.14 1.93 38.62
C SER A 13 -10.82 3.02 39.45
N ILE A 14 -12.08 2.80 39.87
CA ILE A 14 -12.80 3.76 40.72
C ILE A 14 -12.15 3.84 42.11
N GLY A 15 -11.78 2.70 42.70
CA GLY A 15 -11.10 2.65 44.00
C GLY A 15 -9.77 3.39 43.99
N THR A 16 -8.99 3.28 42.90
CA THR A 16 -7.73 4.01 42.73
C THR A 16 -7.98 5.51 42.58
N LEU A 17 -9.00 5.92 41.82
CA LEU A 17 -9.36 7.35 41.70
C LEU A 17 -9.81 7.94 43.04
N ILE A 18 -10.61 7.21 43.81
CA ILE A 18 -11.01 7.61 45.17
C ILE A 18 -9.79 7.68 46.08
N GLY A 19 -8.91 6.68 46.02
CA GLY A 19 -7.67 6.63 46.79
C GLY A 19 -6.73 7.80 46.49
N LEU A 20 -6.52 8.12 45.20
CA LEU A 20 -5.72 9.28 44.78
C LEU A 20 -6.34 10.60 45.22
N THR A 21 -7.66 10.72 45.10
CA THR A 21 -8.39 11.91 45.58
C THR A 21 -8.20 12.06 47.09
N TRP A 22 -8.44 10.99 47.85
CA TRP A 22 -8.23 10.98 49.29
C TRP A 22 -6.80 11.34 49.67
N LEU A 23 -5.79 10.73 49.04
CA LEU A 23 -4.38 10.98 49.30
C LEU A 23 -4.01 12.45 49.05
N LEU A 24 -4.48 13.02 47.94
CA LEU A 24 -4.23 14.41 47.58
C LEU A 24 -4.82 15.38 48.62
N PHE A 25 -6.03 15.12 49.10
CA PHE A 25 -6.65 15.97 50.12
C PHE A 25 -6.09 15.71 51.53
N ALA A 26 -5.71 14.47 51.86
CA ALA A 26 -5.11 14.11 53.14
C ALA A 26 -3.73 14.76 53.30
N THR A 27 -2.87 14.67 52.28
CA THR A 27 -1.57 15.35 52.28
C THR A 27 -1.73 16.86 52.37
N ARG A 28 -2.74 17.44 51.71
CA ARG A 28 -3.03 18.88 51.79
C ARG A 28 -3.48 19.36 53.16
N ARG A 29 -4.21 18.55 53.93
CA ARG A 29 -4.65 18.92 55.30
C ARG A 29 -3.48 19.07 56.27
N GLY A 30 -2.39 18.36 56.05
CA GLY A 30 -1.20 18.40 56.90
C GLY A 30 -0.19 19.48 56.53
N GLN A 31 -0.49 20.33 55.52
CA GLN A 31 0.46 21.32 55.01
C GLN A 31 0.51 22.60 55.84
N ARG A 32 1.68 23.23 55.85
CA ARG A 32 1.86 24.60 56.35
C ARG A 32 1.18 25.62 55.43
N ALA A 33 0.82 26.77 55.98
CA ALA A 33 0.12 27.82 55.23
C ALA A 33 1.03 28.51 54.20
N ASP A 34 2.30 28.71 54.56
CA ASP A 34 3.27 29.48 53.80
C ASP A 34 4.49 28.63 53.43
N ALA A 35 5.10 28.96 52.30
CA ALA A 35 6.35 28.35 51.86
C ALA A 35 7.53 29.09 52.49
N ASP A 36 8.29 28.39 53.33
CA ASP A 36 9.38 28.92 54.13
C ASP A 36 10.59 27.96 54.08
N ASN A 37 11.75 28.40 54.58
CA ASN A 37 12.96 27.56 54.65
C ASN A 37 12.97 26.58 55.84
N ASN A 38 11.79 26.10 56.24
CA ASN A 38 11.66 25.18 57.38
C ASN A 38 12.02 23.74 56.96
N ILE A 39 13.00 23.15 57.65
CA ILE A 39 13.45 21.76 57.40
C ILE A 39 12.76 20.76 58.34
N VAL A 40 12.61 19.51 57.88
CA VAL A 40 11.96 18.41 58.63
C VAL A 40 12.81 17.82 59.77
N GLY A 41 14.05 18.29 59.96
CA GLY A 41 14.90 17.96 61.12
C GLY A 41 15.79 16.71 60.97
N HIS A 42 15.83 16.10 59.79
CA HIS A 42 16.74 14.99 59.47
C HIS A 42 17.55 15.32 58.22
N SER A 43 18.82 14.90 58.21
CA SER A 43 19.72 15.04 57.06
C SER A 43 20.13 13.65 56.57
N PHE A 44 20.04 13.46 55.26
CA PHE A 44 20.47 12.24 54.58
C PHE A 44 21.54 12.61 53.56
N ASP A 45 22.78 12.21 53.83
CA ASP A 45 23.93 12.48 52.94
C ASP A 45 24.11 13.97 52.61
N GLY A 46 23.89 14.84 53.62
CA GLY A 46 23.97 16.29 53.46
C GLY A 46 22.78 16.94 52.75
N ILE A 47 21.76 16.17 52.37
CA ILE A 47 20.49 16.68 51.82
C ILE A 47 19.46 16.79 52.95
N GLU A 48 18.75 17.92 52.98
CA GLU A 48 17.65 18.19 53.90
C GLU A 48 16.39 18.56 53.10
N GLU A 49 15.22 18.20 53.64
CA GLU A 49 13.93 18.41 52.95
C GLU A 49 13.16 19.57 53.58
N TYR A 50 12.64 20.47 52.73
CA TYR A 50 11.73 21.54 53.15
C TYR A 50 10.30 21.02 53.35
N ASP A 51 9.68 21.43 54.45
CA ASP A 51 8.27 21.15 54.76
C ASP A 51 7.35 22.22 54.15
N ASN A 52 7.36 22.30 52.80
CA ASN A 52 6.60 23.30 52.04
C ASN A 52 5.23 22.79 51.60
N PRO A 53 4.21 23.68 51.52
CA PRO A 53 2.93 23.33 50.93
C PRO A 53 3.06 22.99 49.45
N LEU A 54 2.15 22.15 48.94
CA LEU A 54 2.07 21.89 47.51
C LEU A 54 1.76 23.19 46.77
N PRO A 55 2.45 23.50 45.65
CA PRO A 55 2.13 24.66 44.85
C PRO A 55 0.66 24.65 44.43
N LYS A 56 -0.06 25.75 44.67
CA LYS A 56 -1.51 25.84 44.40
C LYS A 56 -1.86 25.47 42.97
N TRP A 57 -1.06 25.90 42.00
CA TRP A 57 -1.26 25.59 40.58
C TRP A 57 -1.12 24.09 40.30
N TRP A 58 -0.14 23.42 40.92
CA TRP A 58 0.09 21.98 40.78
C TRP A 58 -1.08 21.19 41.35
N PHE A 59 -1.56 21.60 42.54
CA PHE A 59 -2.72 20.97 43.16
C PHE A 59 -3.96 21.09 42.26
N MET A 60 -4.23 22.30 41.74
CA MET A 60 -5.38 22.55 40.87
C MET A 60 -5.27 21.75 39.56
N LEU A 61 -4.06 21.62 39.00
CA LEU A 61 -3.81 20.78 37.84
C LEU A 61 -4.11 19.31 38.13
N PHE A 62 -3.63 18.78 39.27
CA PHE A 62 -3.89 17.41 39.69
C PHE A 62 -5.39 17.15 39.88
N VAL A 63 -6.11 18.06 40.53
CA VAL A 63 -7.58 17.96 40.63
C VAL A 63 -8.22 18.00 39.24
N GLY A 64 -7.74 18.88 38.37
CA GLY A 64 -8.21 18.97 36.98
C GLY A 64 -8.06 17.66 36.21
N THR A 65 -6.95 16.94 36.36
CA THR A 65 -6.76 15.64 35.69
C THR A 65 -7.67 14.56 36.26
N ILE A 66 -7.96 14.56 37.56
CA ILE A 66 -8.96 13.65 38.16
C ILE A 66 -10.34 13.94 37.57
N VAL A 67 -10.77 15.21 37.56
CA VAL A 67 -12.07 15.62 37.00
C VAL A 67 -12.17 15.25 35.52
N PHE A 68 -11.11 15.51 34.75
CA PHE A 68 -11.03 15.11 33.35
C PHE A 68 -11.16 13.59 33.19
N THR A 69 -10.44 12.81 34.00
CA THR A 69 -10.47 11.34 33.95
C THR A 69 -11.87 10.81 34.25
N VAL A 70 -12.55 11.35 35.25
CA VAL A 70 -13.94 10.98 35.57
C VAL A 70 -14.86 11.29 34.38
N GLY A 71 -14.78 12.51 33.84
CA GLY A 71 -15.54 12.89 32.65
C GLY A 71 -15.26 11.98 31.44
N TYR A 72 -13.99 11.65 31.22
CA TYR A 72 -13.56 10.77 30.13
C TYR A 72 -14.12 9.35 30.29
N LEU A 73 -14.04 8.76 31.49
CA LEU A 73 -14.59 7.42 31.76
C LEU A 73 -16.12 7.36 31.70
N ILE A 74 -16.81 8.48 31.91
CA ILE A 74 -18.26 8.59 31.66
C ILE A 74 -18.53 8.58 30.15
N LEU A 75 -17.76 9.33 29.37
CA LEU A 75 -17.98 9.49 27.93
C LEU A 75 -17.51 8.29 27.09
N TYR A 76 -16.41 7.65 27.46
CA TYR A 76 -15.74 6.61 26.68
C TYR A 76 -15.77 5.24 27.39
N PRO A 77 -15.63 4.13 26.64
CA PRO A 77 -15.38 2.84 27.25
C PRO A 77 -14.05 2.82 28.01
N GLY A 78 -14.03 2.15 29.16
CA GLY A 78 -12.83 2.05 30.00
C GLY A 78 -13.10 1.40 31.36
N LEU A 79 -14.32 1.58 31.89
CA LEU A 79 -14.79 0.90 33.11
C LEU A 79 -15.47 -0.44 32.76
N GLY A 80 -14.66 -1.48 32.55
CA GLY A 80 -15.16 -2.82 32.25
C GLY A 80 -16.00 -2.86 30.97
N ASN A 81 -17.25 -3.30 31.07
CA ASN A 81 -18.21 -3.34 29.95
C ASN A 81 -18.98 -2.01 29.74
N TRP A 82 -18.67 -0.95 30.50
CA TRP A 82 -19.24 0.37 30.25
C TRP A 82 -18.92 0.84 28.82
N LYS A 83 -19.93 1.26 28.07
CA LYS A 83 -19.82 1.61 26.64
C LYS A 83 -19.60 3.10 26.37
N GLY A 84 -19.61 3.91 27.42
CA GLY A 84 -19.54 5.36 27.29
C GLY A 84 -20.87 6.01 26.89
N LEU A 85 -20.92 7.34 27.06
CA LEU A 85 -22.05 8.20 26.70
C LEU A 85 -21.71 9.23 25.61
N PHE A 86 -20.57 9.08 24.93
CA PHE A 86 -20.12 10.04 23.93
C PHE A 86 -21.20 10.31 22.85
N PRO A 87 -21.57 11.57 22.60
CA PRO A 87 -22.67 11.93 21.71
C PRO A 87 -22.43 11.45 20.27
N GLY A 88 -23.51 11.01 19.63
CA GLY A 88 -23.52 10.51 18.26
C GLY A 88 -23.42 8.99 18.15
N TYR A 89 -22.97 8.25 19.17
CA TYR A 89 -22.77 6.79 19.11
C TYR A 89 -23.85 5.97 19.84
N GLN A 90 -25.04 6.55 20.06
CA GLN A 90 -26.10 5.94 20.86
C GLN A 90 -26.92 4.88 20.11
N SER A 91 -26.95 4.92 18.77
CA SER A 91 -27.67 3.95 17.93
C SER A 91 -26.71 2.89 17.39
N GLY A 92 -27.04 1.62 17.62
CA GLY A 92 -26.29 0.49 17.07
C GLY A 92 -26.58 0.22 15.58
N GLU A 93 -27.71 0.70 15.05
CA GLU A 93 -28.08 0.51 13.63
C GLU A 93 -27.10 1.16 12.65
N GLN A 94 -26.28 2.10 13.14
CA GLN A 94 -25.27 2.80 12.35
C GLN A 94 -23.98 1.98 12.17
N PHE A 95 -23.82 0.88 12.90
CA PHE A 95 -22.58 0.13 12.99
C PHE A 95 -22.79 -1.33 12.59
N THR A 96 -21.77 -1.95 12.02
CA THR A 96 -21.89 -3.30 11.44
C THR A 96 -22.13 -4.39 12.48
N ASP A 97 -21.69 -4.17 13.72
CA ASP A 97 -21.87 -5.10 14.84
C ASP A 97 -23.20 -4.92 15.61
N GLY A 98 -24.00 -3.90 15.23
CA GLY A 98 -25.27 -3.57 15.86
C GLY A 98 -25.16 -3.02 17.29
N GLN A 99 -23.95 -2.69 17.78
CA GLN A 99 -23.73 -2.24 19.16
C GLN A 99 -23.69 -0.72 19.27
N LYS A 100 -24.16 -0.22 20.41
CA LYS A 100 -24.04 1.20 20.78
C LYS A 100 -22.74 1.48 21.56
N GLY A 101 -22.38 2.75 21.62
CA GLY A 101 -21.21 3.27 22.32
C GLY A 101 -20.09 3.63 21.35
N TRP A 102 -19.17 4.49 21.79
CA TRP A 102 -17.98 4.77 20.98
C TRP A 102 -17.02 3.58 21.06
N THR A 103 -16.44 3.20 19.93
CA THR A 103 -15.29 2.31 19.82
C THR A 103 -14.41 2.82 18.68
N GLY A 104 -13.13 2.42 18.63
CA GLY A 104 -12.28 2.77 17.48
C GLY A 104 -12.83 2.25 16.15
N VAL A 105 -13.53 1.10 16.16
CA VAL A 105 -14.18 0.54 14.97
C VAL A 105 -15.37 1.41 14.55
N HIS A 106 -16.22 1.81 15.48
CA HIS A 106 -17.38 2.66 15.19
C HIS A 106 -16.98 4.04 14.67
N GLU A 107 -15.88 4.59 15.19
CA GLU A 107 -15.33 5.86 14.68
C GLU A 107 -14.82 5.71 13.25
N TRP A 108 -14.06 4.65 12.97
CA TRP A 108 -13.62 4.30 11.62
C TRP A 108 -14.78 4.09 10.66
N GLU A 109 -15.82 3.34 11.04
CA GLU A 109 -17.01 3.12 10.20
C GLU A 109 -17.72 4.43 9.86
N LYS A 110 -17.84 5.35 10.82
CA LYS A 110 -18.39 6.69 10.55
C LYS A 110 -17.51 7.54 9.65
N GLU A 111 -16.19 7.45 9.80
CA GLU A 111 -15.26 8.13 8.93
C GLU A 111 -15.39 7.63 7.49
N MET A 112 -15.44 6.30 7.31
CA MET A 112 -15.63 5.67 6.01
C MET A 112 -17.00 6.03 5.41
N ALA A 113 -18.09 5.95 6.17
CA ALA A 113 -19.42 6.35 5.68
C ALA A 113 -19.47 7.82 5.23
N ARG A 114 -18.79 8.73 5.95
CA ARG A 114 -18.66 10.14 5.54
C ARG A 114 -17.81 10.30 4.29
N ALA A 115 -16.72 9.56 4.19
CA ALA A 115 -15.85 9.55 3.01
C ALA A 115 -16.61 9.02 1.78
N ASP A 116 -17.35 7.94 1.92
CA ASP A 116 -18.16 7.34 0.86
C ASP A 116 -19.28 8.27 0.41
N ALA A 117 -19.99 8.91 1.34
CA ALA A 117 -21.01 9.90 1.00
C ALA A 117 -20.43 11.11 0.24
N ARG A 118 -19.20 11.53 0.58
CA ARG A 118 -18.55 12.70 -0.03
C ARG A 118 -17.85 12.39 -1.36
N PHE A 119 -17.15 11.27 -1.43
CA PHE A 119 -16.26 10.92 -2.55
C PHE A 119 -16.83 9.82 -3.44
N GLY A 120 -17.74 8.98 -2.92
CA GLY A 120 -18.41 7.91 -3.67
C GLY A 120 -19.06 8.40 -4.97
N PRO A 121 -19.82 9.52 -4.99
CA PRO A 121 -20.38 10.04 -6.24
C PRO A 121 -19.32 10.42 -7.29
N ILE A 122 -18.15 10.88 -6.86
CA ILE A 122 -17.04 11.23 -7.76
C ILE A 122 -16.44 9.95 -8.38
N PHE A 123 -16.21 8.93 -7.56
CA PHE A 123 -15.72 7.63 -8.03
C PHE A 123 -16.74 6.94 -8.96
N ALA A 124 -18.02 6.93 -8.57
CA ALA A 124 -19.12 6.36 -9.36
C ALA A 124 -19.28 7.04 -10.73
N LYS A 125 -19.14 8.37 -10.79
CA LYS A 125 -19.15 9.12 -12.06
C LYS A 125 -18.08 8.58 -13.01
N PHE A 126 -16.83 8.47 -12.56
CA PHE A 126 -15.75 7.99 -13.42
C PHE A 126 -15.84 6.49 -13.70
N ALA A 127 -16.27 5.67 -12.75
CA ALA A 127 -16.42 4.23 -12.93
C ALA A 127 -17.50 3.86 -13.98
N ALA A 128 -18.49 4.74 -14.19
CA ALA A 128 -19.53 4.57 -15.20
C ALA A 128 -19.10 5.01 -16.62
N MET A 129 -18.00 5.74 -16.75
CA MET A 129 -17.48 6.20 -18.04
C MET A 129 -16.60 5.12 -18.70
N PRO A 130 -16.46 5.13 -20.04
CA PRO A 130 -15.40 4.37 -20.70
C PRO A 130 -14.02 4.86 -20.24
N ILE A 131 -13.05 3.94 -20.12
CA ILE A 131 -11.70 4.23 -19.62
C ILE A 131 -11.02 5.31 -20.47
N GLU A 132 -11.27 5.26 -21.78
CA GLU A 132 -10.79 6.19 -22.80
C GLU A 132 -11.26 7.63 -22.53
N GLU A 133 -12.50 7.79 -22.07
CA GLU A 133 -13.06 9.10 -21.73
C GLU A 133 -12.57 9.57 -20.36
N VAL A 134 -12.41 8.66 -19.39
CA VAL A 134 -11.78 8.98 -18.11
C VAL A 134 -10.33 9.43 -18.30
N ALA A 135 -9.60 8.83 -19.24
CA ALA A 135 -8.22 9.17 -19.57
C ALA A 135 -8.06 10.57 -20.19
N LYS A 136 -9.15 11.20 -20.64
CA LYS A 136 -9.16 12.58 -21.15
C LYS A 136 -9.51 13.62 -20.09
N ASP A 137 -10.09 13.21 -18.95
CA ASP A 137 -10.51 14.12 -17.89
C ASP A 137 -9.31 14.50 -16.98
N PRO A 138 -8.89 15.78 -16.91
CA PRO A 138 -7.73 16.18 -16.10
C PRO A 138 -7.90 15.94 -14.60
N GLN A 139 -9.13 15.99 -14.08
CA GLN A 139 -9.42 15.69 -12.69
C GLN A 139 -9.25 14.19 -12.42
N ALA A 140 -9.74 13.34 -13.33
CA ALA A 140 -9.55 11.90 -13.25
C ALA A 140 -8.06 11.52 -13.30
N LEU A 141 -7.30 12.09 -14.23
CA LEU A 141 -5.85 11.84 -14.33
C LEU A 141 -5.09 12.28 -13.08
N LYS A 142 -5.46 13.41 -12.48
CA LYS A 142 -4.85 13.85 -11.22
C LYS A 142 -5.17 12.91 -10.06
N MET A 143 -6.38 12.34 -10.03
CA MET A 143 -6.76 11.32 -9.05
C MET A 143 -6.03 9.99 -9.29
N GLY A 144 -6.03 9.50 -10.53
CA GLY A 144 -5.34 8.28 -10.93
C GLY A 144 -3.84 8.35 -10.71
N GLY A 145 -3.20 9.49 -10.98
CA GLY A 145 -1.78 9.71 -10.71
C GLY A 145 -1.43 9.66 -9.21
N ARG A 146 -2.31 10.15 -8.33
CA ARG A 146 -2.13 9.99 -6.87
C ARG A 146 -2.26 8.53 -6.45
N LEU A 147 -3.27 7.82 -6.99
CA LEU A 147 -3.44 6.38 -6.74
C LEU A 147 -2.21 5.59 -7.23
N PHE A 148 -1.67 5.95 -8.39
CA PHE A 148 -0.48 5.33 -8.96
C PHE A 148 0.75 5.57 -8.08
N ALA A 149 0.97 6.81 -7.65
CA ALA A 149 2.09 7.16 -6.77
C ALA A 149 2.04 6.38 -5.44
N SER A 150 0.86 6.17 -4.86
CA SER A 150 0.72 5.46 -3.60
C SER A 150 0.80 3.94 -3.72
N ASN A 151 0.37 3.35 -4.85
CA ASN A 151 0.13 1.91 -4.92
C ASN A 151 0.93 1.18 -6.02
N CYS A 152 1.44 1.89 -7.02
CA CYS A 152 2.04 1.28 -8.21
C CYS A 152 3.51 1.71 -8.44
N ALA A 153 3.85 2.93 -8.02
CA ALA A 153 5.16 3.54 -8.28
C ALA A 153 6.35 2.79 -7.66
N ILE A 154 6.13 2.02 -6.59
CA ILE A 154 7.22 1.24 -5.96
C ILE A 154 7.80 0.18 -6.91
N CYS A 155 6.98 -0.35 -7.81
CA CYS A 155 7.41 -1.34 -8.80
C CYS A 155 7.65 -0.70 -10.16
N HIS A 156 6.72 0.14 -10.61
CA HIS A 156 6.76 0.74 -11.95
C HIS A 156 7.50 2.07 -12.03
N GLY A 157 8.13 2.53 -10.95
CA GLY A 157 8.82 3.81 -10.88
C GLY A 157 7.86 5.00 -10.66
N SER A 158 8.38 6.09 -10.11
CA SER A 158 7.60 7.31 -9.86
C SER A 158 7.19 8.04 -11.14
N ASP A 159 7.92 7.82 -12.25
CA ASP A 159 7.61 8.30 -13.59
C ASP A 159 6.94 7.25 -14.48
N ALA A 160 6.57 6.09 -13.89
CA ALA A 160 5.95 4.95 -14.55
C ALA A 160 6.80 4.24 -15.62
N LYS A 161 8.11 4.51 -15.68
CA LYS A 161 9.02 3.93 -16.69
C LYS A 161 9.62 2.58 -16.32
N GLY A 162 9.18 1.99 -15.22
CA GLY A 162 9.64 0.68 -14.78
C GLY A 162 11.07 0.68 -14.27
N ALA A 163 11.61 -0.54 -14.16
CA ALA A 163 12.97 -0.82 -13.70
C ALA A 163 13.35 -2.25 -14.14
N TYR A 164 14.53 -2.74 -13.75
CA TYR A 164 14.86 -4.15 -13.95
C TYR A 164 13.79 -5.05 -13.30
N GLY A 165 13.14 -5.88 -14.12
CA GLY A 165 12.05 -6.77 -13.74
C GLY A 165 10.64 -6.16 -13.81
N PHE A 166 10.51 -4.86 -14.07
CA PHE A 166 9.22 -4.15 -14.07
C PHE A 166 9.02 -3.35 -15.37
N PRO A 167 7.87 -3.52 -16.06
CA PRO A 167 7.59 -2.84 -17.32
C PRO A 167 7.54 -1.31 -17.21
N ASP A 168 8.00 -0.64 -18.27
CA ASP A 168 7.62 0.74 -18.61
C ASP A 168 6.14 0.74 -19.00
N LEU A 169 5.35 1.63 -18.38
CA LEU A 169 3.92 1.78 -18.64
C LEU A 169 3.61 3.00 -19.51
N THR A 170 4.64 3.74 -19.92
CA THR A 170 4.57 4.95 -20.75
C THR A 170 4.86 4.68 -22.22
N ASP A 171 5.42 3.51 -22.55
CA ASP A 171 5.68 3.09 -23.92
C ASP A 171 4.45 2.47 -24.61
N GLU A 172 4.60 2.13 -25.88
CA GLU A 172 3.54 1.52 -26.69
C GLU A 172 3.63 -0.03 -26.72
N VAL A 173 4.51 -0.64 -25.92
CA VAL A 173 4.83 -2.08 -26.01
C VAL A 173 4.21 -2.86 -24.84
N TRP A 174 3.03 -3.40 -25.10
CA TRP A 174 2.23 -4.08 -24.07
C TRP A 174 2.35 -5.60 -24.12
N ARG A 175 2.87 -6.20 -23.04
CA ARG A 175 3.02 -7.66 -22.92
C ARG A 175 1.70 -8.41 -22.85
N TRP A 176 0.66 -7.79 -22.29
CA TRP A 176 -0.65 -8.40 -22.03
C TRP A 176 -1.80 -7.73 -22.80
N GLY A 177 -1.45 -6.96 -23.84
CA GLY A 177 -2.40 -6.11 -24.57
C GLY A 177 -2.45 -4.69 -23.98
N GLY A 178 -2.53 -3.71 -24.87
CA GLY A 178 -2.55 -2.27 -24.54
C GLY A 178 -3.92 -1.64 -24.62
N THR A 179 -4.97 -2.43 -24.88
CA THR A 179 -6.34 -1.90 -24.89
C THR A 179 -6.73 -1.49 -23.46
N PRO A 180 -7.66 -0.53 -23.30
CA PRO A 180 -8.12 -0.10 -21.99
C PRO A 180 -8.62 -1.26 -21.12
N GLN A 181 -9.30 -2.23 -21.74
CA GLN A 181 -9.83 -3.43 -21.07
C GLN A 181 -8.70 -4.39 -20.68
N ASP A 182 -7.66 -4.56 -21.51
CA ASP A 182 -6.49 -5.38 -21.18
C ASP A 182 -5.69 -4.81 -20.00
N ILE A 183 -5.51 -3.49 -19.99
CA ILE A 183 -4.86 -2.77 -18.89
C ILE A 183 -5.68 -2.93 -17.62
N LYS A 184 -6.99 -2.67 -17.67
CA LYS A 184 -7.88 -2.86 -16.51
C LYS A 184 -7.87 -4.30 -16.02
N ALA A 185 -7.92 -5.30 -16.92
CA ALA A 185 -7.87 -6.70 -16.56
C ALA A 185 -6.55 -7.06 -15.87
N SER A 186 -5.44 -6.50 -16.35
CA SER A 186 -4.11 -6.70 -15.74
C SER A 186 -4.07 -6.13 -14.33
N ILE A 187 -4.60 -4.92 -14.11
CA ILE A 187 -4.62 -4.29 -12.79
C ILE A 187 -5.59 -5.02 -11.85
N MET A 188 -6.78 -5.33 -12.32
CA MET A 188 -7.84 -5.95 -11.50
C MET A 188 -7.45 -7.35 -11.05
N ASN A 189 -7.10 -8.22 -12.00
CA ASN A 189 -6.94 -9.66 -11.76
C ASN A 189 -5.48 -10.07 -11.55
N GLY A 190 -4.54 -9.14 -11.73
CA GLY A 190 -3.13 -9.44 -11.76
C GLY A 190 -2.73 -10.16 -13.04
N ARG A 191 -1.44 -10.42 -13.18
CA ARG A 191 -0.87 -11.21 -14.29
C ARG A 191 0.26 -12.08 -13.78
N HIS A 192 0.38 -13.28 -14.34
CA HIS A 192 1.51 -14.18 -14.09
C HIS A 192 2.11 -14.61 -15.42
N GLY A 193 3.27 -14.04 -15.77
CA GLY A 193 3.98 -14.39 -17.00
C GLY A 193 5.07 -15.42 -16.72
N VAL A 194 5.05 -16.54 -17.43
CA VAL A 194 6.00 -17.65 -17.21
C VAL A 194 6.80 -17.91 -18.48
N MET A 195 8.13 -17.85 -18.35
CA MET A 195 9.08 -18.37 -19.32
C MET A 195 9.77 -19.58 -18.70
N ALA A 196 9.63 -20.76 -19.30
CA ALA A 196 10.25 -21.98 -18.79
C ALA A 196 11.79 -21.90 -18.83
N PRO A 197 12.49 -22.59 -17.91
CA PRO A 197 13.93 -22.77 -18.00
C PRO A 197 14.28 -23.75 -19.12
N TRP A 198 15.04 -23.30 -20.11
CA TRP A 198 15.42 -24.14 -21.25
C TRP A 198 16.84 -24.70 -21.16
N GLY A 199 17.63 -24.31 -20.15
CA GLY A 199 19.04 -24.67 -20.02
C GLY A 199 19.31 -26.17 -20.16
N ASP A 200 18.59 -27.00 -19.41
CA ASP A 200 18.77 -28.46 -19.45
C ASP A 200 18.24 -29.07 -20.75
N ALA A 201 17.19 -28.48 -21.34
CA ALA A 201 16.53 -29.01 -22.52
C ALA A 201 17.32 -28.76 -23.82
N ILE A 202 17.99 -27.61 -23.95
CA ILE A 202 18.73 -27.22 -25.17
C ILE A 202 20.25 -27.18 -24.96
N GLY A 203 20.72 -27.37 -23.73
CA GLY A 203 22.13 -27.28 -23.35
C GLY A 203 22.73 -25.87 -23.51
N GLU A 204 23.94 -25.69 -22.99
CA GLU A 204 24.63 -24.39 -23.04
C GLU A 204 24.97 -23.91 -24.45
N ALA A 205 25.18 -24.83 -25.40
CA ALA A 205 25.33 -24.46 -26.80
C ALA A 205 24.01 -23.92 -27.37
N GLY A 206 22.88 -24.58 -27.09
CA GLY A 206 21.55 -24.12 -27.53
C GLY A 206 21.18 -22.77 -26.93
N VAL A 207 21.41 -22.56 -25.64
CA VAL A 207 21.19 -21.27 -24.95
C VAL A 207 21.97 -20.15 -25.62
N ARG A 208 23.27 -20.36 -25.87
CA ARG A 208 24.12 -19.39 -26.57
C ARG A 208 23.58 -19.07 -27.96
N ASN A 209 23.29 -20.11 -28.76
CA ASN A 209 22.85 -19.96 -30.14
C ASN A 209 21.51 -19.22 -30.24
N VAL A 210 20.51 -19.59 -29.43
CA VAL A 210 19.19 -18.93 -29.48
C VAL A 210 19.24 -17.52 -28.92
N ALA A 211 20.02 -17.26 -27.86
CA ALA A 211 20.22 -15.91 -27.35
C ALA A 211 20.91 -15.01 -28.38
N ALA A 212 21.84 -15.57 -29.17
CA ALA A 212 22.50 -14.84 -30.24
C ALA A 212 21.52 -14.51 -31.36
N TYR A 213 20.70 -15.48 -31.79
CA TYR A 213 19.65 -15.27 -32.78
C TYR A 213 18.63 -14.21 -32.34
N VAL A 214 18.13 -14.28 -31.10
CA VAL A 214 17.21 -13.27 -30.56
C VAL A 214 17.85 -11.88 -30.56
N LEU A 215 19.10 -11.77 -30.12
CA LEU A 215 19.79 -10.46 -30.04
C LEU A 215 20.10 -9.88 -31.41
N SER A 216 20.64 -10.67 -32.35
CA SER A 216 21.10 -10.18 -33.64
C SER A 216 19.99 -10.12 -34.70
N GLU A 217 19.15 -11.14 -34.79
CA GLU A 217 18.16 -11.26 -35.87
C GLU A 217 16.80 -10.69 -35.50
N LEU A 218 16.33 -10.85 -34.26
CA LEU A 218 15.04 -10.31 -33.83
C LEU A 218 15.18 -8.88 -33.31
N ALA A 219 16.03 -8.67 -32.32
CA ALA A 219 16.26 -7.37 -31.69
C ALA A 219 17.18 -6.44 -32.49
N LYS A 220 17.79 -6.92 -33.59
CA LYS A 220 18.68 -6.15 -34.49
C LYS A 220 19.83 -5.43 -33.77
N ARG A 221 20.44 -6.10 -32.78
CA ARG A 221 21.58 -5.58 -32.01
C ARG A 221 22.86 -6.37 -32.26
N PRO A 222 24.03 -5.70 -32.24
CA PRO A 222 25.30 -6.37 -32.47
C PRO A 222 25.60 -7.40 -31.37
N LEU A 223 26.17 -8.53 -31.77
CA LEU A 223 26.73 -9.50 -30.84
C LEU A 223 28.09 -9.00 -30.31
N PRO A 224 28.48 -9.38 -29.09
CA PRO A 224 29.85 -9.23 -28.62
C PRO A 224 30.85 -9.91 -29.57
N ALA A 225 32.02 -9.31 -29.76
CA ALA A 225 33.03 -9.81 -30.71
C ALA A 225 33.54 -11.23 -30.37
N ASP A 226 33.48 -11.61 -29.10
CA ASP A 226 33.87 -12.91 -28.58
C ASP A 226 32.71 -13.93 -28.51
N ALA A 227 31.52 -13.55 -28.97
CA ALA A 227 30.34 -14.41 -28.94
C ALA A 227 30.51 -15.64 -29.84
N LYS A 228 30.79 -16.79 -29.23
CA LYS A 228 30.78 -18.09 -29.91
C LYS A 228 29.35 -18.62 -30.00
N ALA A 229 28.67 -18.34 -31.12
CA ALA A 229 27.31 -18.78 -31.38
C ALA A 229 27.11 -19.17 -32.86
N ASP A 230 26.30 -20.20 -33.08
CA ASP A 230 25.79 -20.59 -34.40
C ASP A 230 24.37 -20.05 -34.58
N LEU A 231 24.22 -19.03 -35.42
CA LEU A 231 22.94 -18.37 -35.68
C LEU A 231 21.93 -19.28 -36.41
N ALA A 232 22.40 -20.21 -37.25
CA ALA A 232 21.51 -21.13 -37.95
C ALA A 232 20.91 -22.14 -36.97
N ALA A 233 21.74 -22.69 -36.07
CA ALA A 233 21.26 -23.52 -34.97
C ALA A 233 20.34 -22.74 -34.01
N GLY A 234 20.66 -21.46 -33.73
CA GLY A 234 19.83 -20.58 -32.91
C GLY A 234 18.43 -20.37 -33.51
N LYS A 235 18.37 -20.08 -34.81
CA LYS A 235 17.12 -19.95 -35.56
C LYS A 235 16.30 -21.24 -35.54
N GLN A 236 16.96 -22.40 -35.72
CA GLN A 236 16.29 -23.70 -35.66
C GLN A 236 15.67 -23.96 -34.28
N THR A 237 16.42 -23.71 -33.20
CA THR A 237 15.91 -23.82 -31.83
C THR A 237 14.73 -22.90 -31.58
N PHE A 238 14.83 -21.64 -32.03
CA PHE A 238 13.73 -20.68 -31.92
C PHE A 238 12.47 -21.17 -32.64
N ALA A 239 12.61 -21.64 -33.88
CA ALA A 239 11.52 -22.15 -34.70
C ALA A 239 10.92 -23.46 -34.18
N THR A 240 11.62 -24.19 -33.31
CA THR A 240 11.14 -25.46 -32.74
C THR A 240 10.44 -25.26 -31.39
N ILE A 241 10.95 -24.35 -30.56
CA ILE A 241 10.54 -24.22 -29.15
C ILE A 241 9.95 -22.85 -28.86
N CYS A 242 10.69 -21.79 -29.16
CA CYS A 242 10.34 -20.43 -28.75
C CYS A 242 9.14 -19.85 -29.51
N VAL A 243 8.97 -20.28 -30.76
CA VAL A 243 7.88 -19.87 -31.66
C VAL A 243 6.49 -20.09 -31.06
N ALA A 244 6.33 -21.11 -30.22
CA ALA A 244 5.04 -21.48 -29.64
C ALA A 244 4.46 -20.38 -28.73
N CYS A 245 5.33 -19.56 -28.12
CA CYS A 245 4.92 -18.46 -27.25
C CYS A 245 5.27 -17.09 -27.84
N HIS A 246 6.37 -16.97 -28.59
CA HIS A 246 6.84 -15.68 -29.12
C HIS A 246 6.45 -15.45 -30.59
N GLY A 247 5.82 -16.42 -31.24
CA GLY A 247 5.44 -16.35 -32.65
C GLY A 247 6.64 -16.48 -33.61
N PRO A 248 6.38 -16.73 -34.90
CA PRO A 248 7.43 -16.98 -35.89
C PRO A 248 8.30 -15.76 -36.19
N GLU A 249 7.74 -14.57 -36.02
CA GLU A 249 8.44 -13.29 -36.18
C GLU A 249 9.01 -12.75 -34.86
N GLY A 250 8.81 -13.46 -33.74
CA GLY A 250 9.25 -13.00 -32.43
C GLY A 250 8.40 -11.87 -31.83
N LYS A 251 7.25 -11.53 -32.42
CA LYS A 251 6.36 -10.44 -31.97
C LYS A 251 5.64 -10.69 -30.63
N GLY A 252 5.80 -11.87 -30.05
CA GLY A 252 5.14 -12.22 -28.79
C GLY A 252 3.68 -12.63 -28.96
N MET A 253 3.06 -12.97 -27.83
CA MET A 253 1.65 -13.32 -27.75
C MET A 253 1.06 -12.71 -26.48
N ALA A 254 0.23 -11.68 -26.64
CA ALA A 254 -0.38 -10.95 -25.53
C ALA A 254 -1.18 -11.87 -24.58
N ALA A 255 -1.86 -12.88 -25.13
CA ALA A 255 -2.61 -13.87 -24.37
C ALA A 255 -1.75 -14.66 -23.36
N LEU A 256 -0.44 -14.79 -23.60
CA LEU A 256 0.51 -15.50 -22.75
C LEU A 256 1.42 -14.56 -21.94
N GLY A 257 1.32 -13.24 -22.15
CA GLY A 257 2.29 -12.30 -21.57
C GLY A 257 3.69 -12.40 -22.19
N ALA A 258 3.80 -13.11 -23.31
CA ALA A 258 5.05 -13.34 -24.02
C ALA A 258 5.42 -12.06 -24.79
N PRO A 259 6.57 -11.44 -24.50
CA PRO A 259 6.93 -10.14 -25.03
C PRO A 259 7.36 -10.22 -26.50
N ASP A 260 7.24 -9.08 -27.16
CA ASP A 260 7.84 -8.82 -28.47
C ASP A 260 9.36 -8.78 -28.33
N LEU A 261 10.03 -9.76 -28.93
CA LEU A 261 11.49 -9.91 -28.95
C LEU A 261 12.17 -9.02 -29.99
N THR A 262 11.41 -8.35 -30.84
CA THR A 262 11.92 -7.36 -31.80
C THR A 262 12.04 -5.96 -31.21
N ARG A 263 11.49 -5.76 -30.01
CA ARG A 263 11.48 -4.49 -29.25
C ARG A 263 12.37 -4.58 -28.01
N PRO A 264 13.72 -4.50 -28.15
CA PRO A 264 14.64 -4.62 -27.02
C PRO A 264 14.51 -3.48 -26.01
N ASP A 265 13.94 -2.34 -26.41
CA ASP A 265 13.59 -1.22 -25.53
C ASP A 265 12.60 -1.63 -24.43
N ALA A 266 11.71 -2.58 -24.70
CA ALA A 266 10.71 -3.09 -23.76
C ALA A 266 11.20 -4.29 -22.91
N PHE A 267 12.48 -4.66 -23.00
CA PHE A 267 13.00 -5.81 -22.26
C PHE A 267 13.24 -5.46 -20.79
N ILE A 268 12.38 -6.01 -19.91
CA ILE A 268 12.47 -5.79 -18.46
C ILE A 268 13.66 -6.49 -17.80
N TYR A 269 14.29 -7.49 -18.42
CA TYR A 269 15.41 -8.24 -17.82
C TYR A 269 16.77 -7.92 -18.44
N GLY A 270 16.85 -6.77 -19.10
CA GLY A 270 18.04 -6.32 -19.80
C GLY A 270 18.21 -6.98 -21.17
N THR A 271 19.20 -6.47 -21.90
CA THR A 271 19.34 -6.68 -23.34
C THR A 271 20.72 -7.13 -23.76
N SER A 272 21.64 -7.34 -22.80
CA SER A 272 22.94 -7.91 -23.12
C SER A 272 22.80 -9.39 -23.50
N TYR A 273 23.76 -9.87 -24.30
CA TYR A 273 23.80 -11.29 -24.69
C TYR A 273 23.77 -12.22 -23.47
N ALA A 274 24.52 -11.89 -22.41
CA ALA A 274 24.53 -12.64 -21.15
C ALA A 274 23.18 -12.60 -20.41
N GLN A 275 22.46 -11.48 -20.43
CA GLN A 275 21.15 -11.37 -19.80
C GLN A 275 20.07 -12.19 -20.54
N ILE A 276 20.14 -12.23 -21.87
CA ILE A 276 19.25 -13.07 -22.68
C ILE A 276 19.58 -14.54 -22.44
N GLN A 277 20.86 -14.93 -22.43
CA GLN A 277 21.27 -16.28 -22.06
C GLN A 277 20.75 -16.69 -20.68
N HIS A 278 20.90 -15.82 -19.68
CA HIS A 278 20.40 -16.10 -18.33
C HIS A 278 18.89 -16.31 -18.30
N THR A 279 18.15 -15.48 -19.04
CA THR A 279 16.69 -15.56 -19.16
C THR A 279 16.25 -16.86 -19.86
N VAL A 280 16.93 -17.28 -20.93
CA VAL A 280 16.66 -18.55 -21.61
C VAL A 280 17.04 -19.74 -20.73
N ARG A 281 18.19 -19.68 -20.05
CA ARG A 281 18.73 -20.76 -19.24
C ARG A 281 17.83 -21.08 -18.05
N HIS A 282 17.47 -20.06 -17.27
CA HIS A 282 16.77 -20.24 -16.00
C HIS A 282 15.28 -19.90 -16.05
N GLY A 283 14.78 -19.41 -17.19
CA GLY A 283 13.41 -18.96 -17.31
C GLY A 283 13.14 -17.69 -16.49
N ARG A 284 11.86 -17.30 -16.43
CA ARG A 284 11.37 -16.13 -15.69
C ARG A 284 9.95 -16.38 -15.17
N GLN A 285 9.66 -15.87 -13.98
CA GLN A 285 8.32 -15.83 -13.42
C GLN A 285 8.03 -14.39 -13.00
N ASN A 286 7.19 -13.72 -13.80
CA ASN A 286 6.75 -12.36 -13.56
C ASN A 286 5.41 -12.36 -12.86
N GLN A 287 5.25 -11.53 -11.84
CA GLN A 287 3.98 -11.35 -11.16
C GLN A 287 3.62 -9.88 -11.07
N MET A 288 2.46 -9.54 -11.63
CA MET A 288 1.73 -8.32 -11.33
C MET A 288 0.63 -8.69 -10.33
N PRO A 289 0.67 -8.22 -9.08
CA PRO A 289 -0.31 -8.57 -8.06
C PRO A 289 -1.70 -7.99 -8.37
N ALA A 290 -2.74 -8.80 -8.21
CA ALA A 290 -4.13 -8.37 -8.37
C ALA A 290 -4.48 -7.23 -7.41
N GLN A 291 -5.11 -6.18 -7.92
CA GLN A 291 -5.52 -5.02 -7.12
C GLN A 291 -7.00 -5.04 -6.73
N ALA A 292 -7.77 -6.04 -7.18
CA ALA A 292 -9.20 -6.18 -6.90
C ALA A 292 -9.56 -5.99 -5.42
N GLU A 293 -8.91 -6.75 -4.54
CA GLU A 293 -9.19 -6.75 -3.10
C GLU A 293 -8.66 -5.49 -2.37
N LEU A 294 -7.61 -4.86 -2.92
CA LEU A 294 -6.96 -3.72 -2.28
C LEU A 294 -7.60 -2.38 -2.65
N GLN A 295 -8.01 -2.26 -3.92
CA GLN A 295 -8.44 -0.98 -4.49
C GLN A 295 -9.93 -0.99 -4.86
N GLY A 296 -10.51 -2.16 -5.15
CA GLY A 296 -11.87 -2.25 -5.70
C GLY A 296 -11.99 -1.74 -7.13
N ASN A 297 -13.15 -1.97 -7.75
CA ASN A 297 -13.38 -1.66 -9.16
C ASN A 297 -13.15 -0.18 -9.51
N ASP A 298 -13.62 0.75 -8.68
CA ASP A 298 -13.65 2.17 -9.06
C ASP A 298 -12.26 2.79 -9.09
N LYS A 299 -11.42 2.48 -8.10
CA LYS A 299 -10.02 2.92 -8.08
C LYS A 299 -9.20 2.23 -9.16
N VAL A 300 -9.44 0.93 -9.40
CA VAL A 300 -8.79 0.19 -10.51
C VAL A 300 -9.17 0.79 -11.87
N HIS A 301 -10.41 1.21 -12.05
CA HIS A 301 -10.85 1.85 -13.29
C HIS A 301 -10.13 3.20 -13.52
N LEU A 302 -9.98 4.03 -12.49
CA LEU A 302 -9.19 5.26 -12.55
C LEU A 302 -7.69 4.99 -12.79
N LEU A 303 -7.13 3.96 -12.16
CA LEU A 303 -5.75 3.55 -12.40
C LEU A 303 -5.54 3.08 -13.85
N ALA A 304 -6.48 2.30 -14.40
CA ALA A 304 -6.43 1.87 -15.79
C ALA A 304 -6.49 3.06 -16.75
N ALA A 305 -7.36 4.04 -16.49
CA ALA A 305 -7.43 5.27 -17.29
C ALA A 305 -6.14 6.09 -17.21
N TYR A 306 -5.55 6.21 -16.01
CA TYR A 306 -4.28 6.89 -15.84
C TYR A 306 -3.16 6.18 -16.61
N VAL A 307 -3.01 4.86 -16.45
CA VAL A 307 -1.99 4.07 -17.15
C VAL A 307 -2.18 4.14 -18.66
N TYR A 308 -3.42 4.04 -19.15
CA TYR A 308 -3.73 4.21 -20.57
C TYR A 308 -3.31 5.59 -21.09
N SER A 309 -3.57 6.66 -20.32
CA SER A 309 -3.19 8.02 -20.69
C SER A 309 -1.67 8.25 -20.81
N LEU A 310 -0.84 7.44 -20.15
CA LEU A 310 0.61 7.61 -20.16
C LEU A 310 1.23 7.33 -21.53
N SER A 311 0.69 6.35 -22.25
CA SER A 311 1.14 5.88 -23.56
C SER A 311 0.34 6.47 -24.72
N HIS A 312 -0.83 7.09 -24.47
CA HIS A 312 -1.73 7.65 -25.49
C HIS A 312 -1.87 9.18 -25.37
N LYS A 313 -0.77 9.87 -25.06
CA LYS A 313 -0.74 11.33 -24.95
C LYS A 313 -0.98 11.99 -26.32
N GLY A 314 -2.24 12.26 -26.66
CA GLY A 314 -2.57 12.97 -27.90
C GLY A 314 -4.00 12.83 -28.43
N GLU A 315 -4.80 11.86 -27.97
CA GLU A 315 -6.14 11.60 -28.54
C GLU A 315 -7.27 12.52 -28.00
N GLY A 316 -6.94 13.63 -27.35
CA GLY A 316 -7.94 14.53 -26.75
C GLY A 316 -7.49 15.97 -26.48
N GLN A 317 -6.31 16.37 -26.95
CA GLN A 317 -5.90 17.78 -26.93
C GLN A 317 -5.97 18.32 -28.36
N THR A 318 -7.16 18.77 -28.76
CA THR A 318 -7.26 19.76 -29.82
C THR A 318 -6.58 21.05 -29.32
N PRO A 319 -5.76 21.74 -30.13
CA PRO A 319 -5.09 22.98 -29.72
C PRO A 319 -6.05 24.06 -29.21
#